data_AF-A0A536NSN6-F1
#
_entry.id   AF-A0A536NSN6-F1
#
_cell.length_a   1.000
_cell.length_b   1.000
_cell.length_c   1.000
_cell.angle_alpha   90.00
_cell.angle_beta   90.00
_cell.angle_gamma   90.00
#
_symmetry.space_group_name_H-M   'P 1'
#
loop_
_entity.id
_entity.type
_entity.pdbx_description
1 polymer ?
#
loop_
_entity_poly.entity_id
_entity_poly.type
_entity_poly.pdbx_seq_one_letter_code
_entity_poly.pdbx_strand_id
1 'polypeptide(L)'
;MTSAPVPSPAQTRRGLAIGTIAGIGIYRPPDDAPLARRVSGSDLTGVVYRVQAEHGVTTASLAAGAARAALQAAGADPSDLEMIIVGTTSPDVLWPSTACLVQTELKLPMVASFDLYAAETSLLTALDVGARYVAAGSRGVLVIGAESDNQLVDLPGQGASVHGRAAAATMLTPAGGDTGILSTVVAGAARSDVNGDAQDRILLRGLADGVEECLRKAHLGMADIDLVIGEQSAPEIMQAWGKAAGVSPNRLLVQPERYGALLAAAPLIALHDTLRAGRLHSGMTALLLQCGSGPAWAAACVRWGGGGLVEW
;
A
#
# COMPACT_ATOMS: atom_id res chain seq x y z
N MET A 1 11.64 1.10 -50.83
CA MET A 1 11.50 0.41 -49.53
C MET A 1 12.43 1.07 -48.54
N THR A 2 11.93 2.05 -47.79
CA THR A 2 12.67 2.75 -46.74
C THR A 2 12.66 1.89 -45.48
N SER A 3 13.82 1.36 -45.11
CA SER A 3 14.01 0.57 -43.88
C SER A 3 13.72 1.45 -42.67
N ALA A 4 12.79 1.02 -41.81
CA ALA A 4 12.58 1.63 -40.50
C ALA A 4 13.88 1.54 -39.67
N PRO A 5 14.25 2.59 -38.90
CA PRO A 5 15.47 2.57 -38.11
C PRO A 5 15.36 1.53 -36.99
N VAL A 6 16.38 0.68 -36.89
CA VAL A 6 16.54 -0.27 -35.78
C VAL A 6 16.75 0.54 -34.49
N PRO A 7 15.94 0.34 -33.43
CA PRO A 7 16.10 1.08 -32.18
C PRO A 7 17.48 0.80 -31.54
N SER A 8 18.07 1.83 -30.92
CA SER A 8 19.42 1.73 -30.36
C SER A 8 19.44 0.79 -29.13
N PRO A 9 20.56 0.12 -28.84
CA PRO A 9 20.68 -0.84 -27.72
C PRO A 9 20.43 -0.24 -26.32
N ALA A 10 20.36 1.10 -26.19
CA ALA A 10 20.03 1.77 -24.94
C ALA A 10 18.54 1.70 -24.59
N GLN A 11 17.66 1.35 -25.54
CA GLN A 11 16.21 1.23 -25.32
C GLN A 11 15.75 -0.15 -24.84
N THR A 12 16.66 -1.13 -24.71
CA THR A 12 16.32 -2.56 -24.63
C THR A 12 16.56 -3.24 -23.27
N ARG A 13 16.66 -2.49 -22.17
CA ARG A 13 16.69 -3.07 -20.80
C ARG A 13 15.60 -2.47 -19.91
N ARG A 14 14.34 -2.52 -20.35
CA ARG A 14 13.24 -2.23 -19.42
C ARG A 14 12.95 -3.48 -18.59
N GLY A 15 12.97 -3.34 -17.26
CA GLY A 15 12.55 -4.40 -16.35
C GLY A 15 11.13 -4.85 -16.68
N LEU A 16 10.94 -6.17 -16.79
CA LEU A 16 9.61 -6.79 -16.91
C LEU A 16 8.88 -6.64 -15.57
N ALA A 17 7.57 -6.39 -15.64
CA ALA A 17 6.77 -6.36 -14.42
C ALA A 17 6.59 -7.78 -13.86
N ILE A 18 6.57 -7.89 -12.54
CA ILE A 18 6.25 -9.12 -11.80
C ILE A 18 4.75 -9.25 -11.50
N GLY A 19 3.98 -8.18 -11.72
CA GLY A 19 2.51 -8.17 -11.62
C GLY A 19 1.95 -6.83 -12.09
N THR A 20 0.69 -6.81 -12.50
CA THR A 20 -0.02 -5.61 -12.96
C THR A 20 -0.88 -5.05 -11.84
N ILE A 21 -0.89 -3.72 -11.64
CA ILE A 21 -1.94 -3.04 -10.88
C ILE A 21 -3.10 -2.79 -11.84
N ALA A 22 -4.15 -3.61 -11.76
CA ALA A 22 -5.28 -3.54 -12.70
C ALA A 22 -6.21 -2.34 -12.41
N GLY A 23 -6.30 -1.93 -11.14
CA GLY A 23 -7.06 -0.75 -10.74
C GLY A 23 -6.77 -0.40 -9.29
N ILE A 24 -6.88 0.89 -8.95
CA ILE A 24 -6.75 1.39 -7.58
C ILE A 24 -8.10 1.94 -7.13
N GLY A 25 -8.54 1.48 -5.97
CA GLY A 25 -9.72 1.97 -5.28
C GLY A 25 -9.32 2.65 -3.98
N ILE A 26 -9.99 3.73 -3.64
CA ILE A 26 -9.83 4.38 -2.34
C ILE A 26 -11.19 4.64 -1.68
N TYR A 27 -11.19 4.72 -0.35
CA TYR A 27 -12.35 5.17 0.40
C TYR A 27 -11.90 6.09 1.54
N ARG A 28 -12.50 7.28 1.58
CA ARG A 28 -12.38 8.26 2.66
C ARG A 28 -13.80 8.54 3.17
N PRO A 29 -14.12 8.19 4.41
CA PRO A 29 -15.45 8.47 4.95
C PRO A 29 -15.64 9.99 5.09
N PRO A 30 -16.90 10.48 5.11
CA PRO A 30 -17.19 11.85 5.50
C PRO A 30 -16.60 12.21 6.86
N ASP A 31 -16.22 13.48 7.05
CA ASP A 31 -15.62 13.97 8.30
C ASP A 31 -16.54 13.77 9.51
N ASP A 32 -17.86 13.77 9.32
CA ASP A 32 -18.89 13.58 10.35
C ASP A 32 -19.26 12.11 10.59
N ALA A 33 -18.62 11.16 9.90
CA ALA A 33 -18.95 9.75 10.03
C ALA A 33 -18.69 9.25 11.47
N PRO A 34 -19.63 8.56 12.13
CA PRO A 34 -19.48 8.17 13.53
C PRO A 34 -18.32 7.19 13.74
N LEU A 35 -17.60 7.34 14.85
CA LEU A 35 -16.51 6.45 15.26
C LEU A 35 -16.99 5.02 15.45
N ALA A 36 -16.13 4.06 15.10
CA ALA A 36 -16.36 2.67 15.45
C ALA A 36 -16.49 2.52 16.97
N ARG A 37 -17.54 1.85 17.45
CA ARG A 37 -17.63 1.48 18.86
C ARG A 37 -16.58 0.41 19.19
N ARG A 38 -15.74 0.64 20.21
CA ARG A 38 -14.85 -0.39 20.75
C ARG A 38 -15.66 -1.62 21.20
N VAL A 39 -15.29 -2.79 20.69
CA VAL A 39 -15.92 -4.08 21.02
C VAL A 39 -15.30 -4.63 22.31
N SER A 40 -16.12 -5.03 23.28
CA SER A 40 -15.68 -5.59 24.56
C SER A 40 -15.80 -7.12 24.61
N GLY A 41 -15.12 -7.78 25.55
CA GLY A 41 -15.13 -9.25 25.66
C GLY A 41 -16.52 -9.88 25.88
N SER A 42 -17.45 -9.15 26.51
CA SER A 42 -18.86 -9.57 26.63
C SER A 42 -19.64 -9.43 25.33
N ASP A 43 -19.17 -8.58 24.42
CA ASP A 43 -19.69 -8.48 23.07
C ASP A 43 -19.14 -9.61 22.18
N LEU A 44 -18.24 -10.50 22.64
CA LEU A 44 -17.62 -11.55 21.80
C LEU A 44 -18.37 -12.91 21.81
N THR A 45 -19.60 -12.98 22.32
CA THR A 45 -20.36 -14.24 22.34
C THR A 45 -20.97 -14.57 20.97
N GLY A 46 -20.24 -15.33 20.16
CA GLY A 46 -20.71 -15.88 18.88
C GLY A 46 -19.89 -15.42 17.68
N VAL A 47 -19.72 -16.30 16.69
CA VAL A 47 -18.94 -16.08 15.43
C VAL A 47 -19.59 -15.03 14.51
N VAL A 48 -20.61 -14.32 14.98
CA VAL A 48 -21.44 -13.41 14.17
C VAL A 48 -21.33 -12.01 14.75
N TYR A 49 -20.22 -11.33 14.48
CA TYR A 49 -20.25 -9.88 14.40
C TYR A 49 -20.00 -9.47 12.97
N ARG A 50 -21.10 -9.08 12.33
CA ARG A 50 -21.06 -8.27 11.13
C ARG A 50 -20.63 -6.89 11.58
N VAL A 51 -19.66 -6.31 10.89
CA VAL A 51 -19.45 -4.87 10.88
C VAL A 51 -20.74 -4.25 10.34
N GLN A 52 -21.66 -3.88 11.22
CA GLN A 52 -22.92 -3.24 10.83
C GLN A 52 -22.69 -1.73 10.82
N ALA A 53 -23.20 -1.04 9.80
CA ALA A 53 -23.06 0.42 9.65
C ALA A 53 -23.54 1.24 10.86
N GLU A 54 -24.41 0.66 11.70
CA GLU A 54 -24.86 1.27 12.97
C GLU A 54 -23.75 1.39 14.04
N HIS A 55 -22.61 0.71 13.87
CA HIS A 55 -21.48 0.72 14.79
C HIS A 55 -20.42 1.78 14.48
N GLY A 56 -20.61 2.59 13.43
CA GLY A 56 -19.62 3.54 12.93
C GLY A 56 -18.69 2.97 11.87
N VAL A 57 -17.76 3.80 11.38
CA VAL A 57 -16.80 3.38 10.34
C VAL A 57 -15.66 2.61 10.99
N THR A 58 -15.65 1.30 10.75
CA THR A 58 -14.62 0.36 11.19
C THR A 58 -13.52 0.20 10.15
N THR A 59 -12.38 -0.37 10.53
CA THR A 59 -11.28 -0.69 9.60
C THR A 59 -11.74 -1.64 8.50
N ALA A 60 -12.55 -2.65 8.84
CA ALA A 60 -13.13 -3.57 7.86
C ALA A 60 -14.08 -2.88 6.86
N SER A 61 -14.91 -1.93 7.32
CA SER A 61 -15.80 -1.18 6.42
C SER A 61 -15.02 -0.25 5.48
N LEU A 62 -13.92 0.34 5.97
CA LEU A 62 -13.00 1.14 5.15
C LEU A 62 -12.39 0.27 4.06
N ALA A 63 -11.81 -0.85 4.48
CA ALA A 63 -11.19 -1.84 3.60
C ALA A 63 -12.18 -2.36 2.55
N ALA A 64 -13.43 -2.64 2.93
CA ALA A 64 -14.47 -3.11 2.02
C ALA A 64 -14.88 -2.04 0.99
N GLY A 65 -15.00 -0.78 1.39
CA GLY A 65 -15.25 0.34 0.47
C GLY A 65 -14.13 0.50 -0.57
N ALA A 66 -12.88 0.53 -0.12
CA ALA A 66 -11.72 0.62 -1.01
C ALA A 66 -11.59 -0.61 -1.93
N ALA A 67 -11.82 -1.82 -1.40
CA ALA A 67 -11.84 -3.06 -2.18
C ALA A 67 -12.91 -3.04 -3.27
N ARG A 68 -14.12 -2.58 -2.96
CA ARG A 68 -15.20 -2.43 -3.93
C ARG A 68 -14.80 -1.48 -5.06
N ALA A 69 -14.22 -0.33 -4.70
CA ALA A 69 -13.69 0.63 -5.67
C ALA A 69 -12.56 0.02 -6.53
N ALA A 70 -11.66 -0.76 -5.94
CA ALA A 70 -10.53 -1.36 -6.67
C ALA A 70 -10.99 -2.44 -7.65
N LEU A 71 -11.94 -3.29 -7.25
CA LEU A 71 -12.54 -4.29 -8.13
C LEU A 71 -13.31 -3.63 -9.29
N GLN A 72 -14.05 -2.55 -9.01
CA GLN A 72 -14.72 -1.75 -10.03
C GLN A 72 -13.70 -1.09 -10.98
N ALA A 73 -12.65 -0.48 -10.44
CA ALA A 73 -11.58 0.17 -11.19
C ALA A 73 -10.84 -0.81 -12.11
N ALA A 74 -10.64 -2.05 -11.65
CA ALA A 74 -10.02 -3.10 -12.43
C ALA A 74 -10.96 -3.76 -13.46
N GLY A 75 -12.28 -3.52 -13.36
CA GLY A 75 -13.28 -4.29 -14.11
C GLY A 75 -13.18 -5.80 -13.83
N ALA A 76 -12.79 -6.16 -12.61
CA ALA A 76 -12.46 -7.54 -12.25
C ALA A 76 -13.72 -8.39 -12.07
N ASP A 77 -13.68 -9.63 -12.58
CA ASP A 77 -14.65 -10.66 -12.21
C ASP A 77 -14.27 -11.20 -10.82
N PRO A 78 -15.18 -11.20 -9.82
CA PRO A 78 -14.89 -11.76 -8.51
C PRO A 78 -14.36 -13.20 -8.55
N SER A 79 -14.68 -13.99 -9.58
CA SER A 79 -14.22 -15.38 -9.75
C SER A 79 -12.72 -15.53 -10.12
N ASP A 80 -12.07 -14.43 -10.52
CA ASP A 80 -10.62 -14.39 -10.73
C ASP A 80 -9.84 -14.06 -9.46
N LEU A 81 -10.53 -13.62 -8.40
CA LEU A 81 -9.92 -13.41 -7.10
C LEU A 81 -9.55 -14.75 -6.47
N GLU A 82 -8.32 -14.85 -5.95
CA GLU A 82 -7.79 -16.05 -5.30
C GLU A 82 -7.19 -15.76 -3.92
N MET A 83 -7.01 -14.48 -3.57
CA MET A 83 -6.47 -14.07 -2.29
C MET A 83 -6.86 -12.63 -1.92
N ILE A 84 -7.11 -12.39 -0.63
CA ILE A 84 -7.32 -11.07 -0.03
C ILE A 84 -6.26 -10.87 1.07
N ILE A 85 -5.47 -9.80 0.96
CA ILE A 85 -4.48 -9.41 1.96
C ILE A 85 -4.80 -8.00 2.46
N VAL A 86 -5.01 -7.84 3.76
CA VAL A 86 -5.19 -6.53 4.39
C VAL A 86 -3.97 -6.18 5.23
N GLY A 87 -3.26 -5.11 4.84
CA GLY A 87 -2.27 -4.45 5.67
C GLY A 87 -2.92 -3.38 6.55
N THR A 88 -2.87 -3.56 7.86
CA THR A 88 -3.45 -2.62 8.82
C THR A 88 -2.72 -2.69 10.16
N THR A 89 -2.61 -1.55 10.85
CA THR A 89 -2.18 -1.49 12.25
C THR A 89 -3.33 -1.31 13.23
N SER A 90 -4.55 -1.13 12.73
CA SER A 90 -5.76 -0.83 13.49
C SER A 90 -6.89 -1.84 13.21
N PRO A 91 -6.67 -3.17 13.28
CA PRO A 91 -7.75 -4.13 13.05
C PRO A 91 -8.83 -4.02 14.14
N ASP A 92 -10.11 -4.15 13.76
CA ASP A 92 -11.22 -4.02 14.72
C ASP A 92 -11.25 -5.13 15.76
N VAL A 93 -10.79 -6.32 15.38
CA VAL A 93 -10.68 -7.52 16.22
C VAL A 93 -9.44 -8.31 15.79
N LEU A 94 -8.86 -9.11 16.69
CA LEU A 94 -7.74 -10.00 16.34
C LEU A 94 -8.20 -11.23 15.54
N TRP A 95 -9.44 -11.66 15.74
CA TRP A 95 -10.08 -12.74 14.97
C TRP A 95 -11.60 -12.54 14.93
N PRO A 96 -12.26 -12.83 13.78
CA PRO A 96 -11.66 -13.14 12.48
C PRO A 96 -10.87 -11.96 11.89
N SER A 97 -9.98 -12.21 10.92
CA SER A 97 -9.18 -11.14 10.29
C SER A 97 -10.05 -10.12 9.56
N THR A 98 -9.53 -8.90 9.41
CA THR A 98 -10.14 -7.82 8.62
C THR A 98 -10.41 -8.30 7.18
N ALA A 99 -9.47 -9.05 6.58
CA ALA A 99 -9.63 -9.66 5.27
C ALA A 99 -10.85 -10.61 5.19
N CYS A 100 -11.10 -11.44 6.21
CA CYS A 100 -12.27 -12.31 6.27
C CYS A 100 -13.58 -11.51 6.39
N LEU A 101 -13.55 -10.39 7.11
CA LEU A 101 -14.70 -9.48 7.23
C LEU A 101 -15.00 -8.83 5.87
N VAL A 102 -13.98 -8.36 5.15
CA VAL A 102 -14.10 -7.81 3.78
C VAL A 102 -14.68 -8.85 2.82
N GLN A 103 -14.16 -10.09 2.84
CA GLN A 103 -14.67 -11.19 2.01
C GLN A 103 -16.18 -11.41 2.22
N THR A 104 -16.59 -11.44 3.49
CA THR A 104 -17.98 -11.66 3.90
C THR A 104 -18.87 -10.49 3.48
N GLU A 105 -18.44 -9.25 3.73
CA GLU A 105 -19.20 -8.04 3.43
C GLU A 105 -19.45 -7.89 1.92
N LEU A 106 -18.41 -8.13 1.11
CA LEU A 106 -18.47 -8.01 -0.34
C LEU A 106 -19.06 -9.24 -1.03
N LYS A 107 -19.36 -10.32 -0.28
CA LYS A 107 -19.82 -11.62 -0.79
C LYS A 107 -18.88 -12.17 -1.88
N LEU A 108 -17.58 -12.06 -1.64
CA LEU A 108 -16.55 -12.55 -2.56
C LEU A 108 -16.43 -14.09 -2.47
N PRO A 109 -15.84 -14.75 -3.48
CA PRO A 109 -15.61 -16.19 -3.43
C PRO A 109 -14.77 -16.62 -2.22
N MET A 110 -14.91 -17.89 -1.84
CA MET A 110 -14.16 -18.51 -0.75
C MET A 110 -12.69 -18.69 -1.14
N VAL A 111 -11.89 -17.67 -0.84
CA VAL A 111 -10.47 -17.54 -1.14
C VAL A 111 -9.64 -17.33 0.12
N ALA A 112 -8.31 -17.51 0.02
CA ALA A 112 -7.41 -17.21 1.11
C ALA A 112 -7.55 -15.75 1.55
N SER A 113 -7.81 -15.51 2.83
CA SER A 113 -8.05 -14.16 3.37
C SER A 113 -7.34 -14.01 4.70
N PHE A 114 -6.38 -13.08 4.77
CA PHE A 114 -5.59 -12.85 5.98
C PHE A 114 -5.11 -11.40 6.10
N ASP A 115 -4.86 -10.99 7.34
CA ASP A 115 -4.25 -9.70 7.63
C ASP A 115 -2.73 -9.87 7.66
N LEU A 116 -2.01 -8.85 7.21
CA LEU A 116 -0.56 -8.76 7.27
C LEU A 116 -0.20 -7.57 8.16
N TYR A 117 0.45 -7.87 9.29
CA TYR A 117 0.92 -6.86 10.22
C TYR A 117 2.44 -6.68 10.10
N ALA A 118 2.86 -5.56 9.54
CA ALA A 118 4.26 -5.11 9.46
C ALA A 118 4.38 -3.62 9.83
N ALA A 119 3.62 -3.19 10.83
CA ALA A 119 3.52 -1.78 11.25
C ALA A 119 3.20 -0.86 10.05
N GLU A 120 3.90 0.26 9.90
CA GLU A 120 3.68 1.24 8.83
C GLU A 120 3.94 0.61 7.44
N THR A 121 4.80 -0.41 7.31
CA THR A 121 5.14 -1.04 6.02
C THR A 121 4.16 -2.14 5.59
N SER A 122 3.04 -2.31 6.30
CA SER A 122 2.07 -3.39 6.07
C SER A 122 1.54 -3.43 4.63
N LEU A 123 1.24 -2.29 4.02
CA LEU A 123 0.71 -2.26 2.66
C LEU A 123 1.75 -2.67 1.62
N LEU A 124 2.96 -2.10 1.63
CA LEU A 124 4.00 -2.51 0.68
C LEU A 124 4.47 -3.94 0.92
N THR A 125 4.37 -4.44 2.15
CA THR A 125 4.62 -5.87 2.43
C THR A 125 3.51 -6.76 1.87
N ALA A 126 2.24 -6.36 2.00
CA ALA A 126 1.12 -7.05 1.35
C ALA A 126 1.25 -7.02 -0.18
N LEU A 127 1.71 -5.90 -0.75
CA LEU A 127 2.00 -5.76 -2.18
C LEU A 127 3.12 -6.72 -2.63
N ASP A 128 4.19 -6.83 -1.85
CA ASP A 128 5.33 -7.74 -2.09
C ASP A 128 4.90 -9.22 -2.11
N VAL A 129 4.03 -9.62 -1.16
CA VAL A 129 3.43 -10.96 -1.10
C VAL A 129 2.50 -11.19 -2.28
N GLY A 130 1.55 -10.28 -2.53
CA GLY A 130 0.59 -10.41 -3.62
C GLY A 130 1.28 -10.48 -5.00
N ALA A 131 2.31 -9.66 -5.22
CA ALA A 131 3.12 -9.66 -6.43
C ALA A 131 3.80 -11.02 -6.67
N ARG A 132 4.29 -11.69 -5.61
CA ARG A 132 4.86 -13.04 -5.72
C ARG A 132 3.82 -14.09 -6.08
N TYR A 133 2.61 -13.98 -5.54
CA TYR A 133 1.51 -14.91 -5.86
C TYR A 133 1.07 -14.79 -7.32
N VAL A 134 0.89 -13.57 -7.84
CA VAL A 134 0.56 -13.39 -9.27
C VAL A 134 1.72 -13.81 -10.19
N ALA A 135 2.97 -13.54 -9.79
CA ALA A 135 4.15 -14.04 -10.53
C ALA A 135 4.25 -15.58 -10.55
N ALA A 136 3.74 -16.24 -9.51
CA ALA A 136 3.66 -17.69 -9.42
C ALA A 136 2.45 -18.30 -10.17
N GLY A 137 1.58 -17.48 -10.75
CA GLY A 137 0.45 -17.92 -11.58
C GLY A 137 -0.94 -17.68 -10.99
N SER A 138 -1.06 -16.96 -9.87
CA SER A 138 -2.38 -16.57 -9.35
C SER A 138 -3.08 -15.59 -10.31
N ARG A 139 -4.38 -15.79 -10.55
CA ARG A 139 -5.19 -14.96 -11.46
C ARG A 139 -5.46 -13.56 -10.91
N GLY A 140 -5.57 -13.45 -9.59
CA GLY A 140 -6.03 -12.22 -8.95
C GLY A 140 -5.78 -12.18 -7.46
N VAL A 141 -5.11 -11.13 -7.00
CA VAL A 141 -4.88 -10.88 -5.56
C VAL A 141 -5.35 -9.47 -5.22
N LEU A 142 -6.25 -9.37 -4.25
CA LEU A 142 -6.70 -8.09 -3.72
C LEU A 142 -5.80 -7.69 -2.54
N VAL A 143 -5.09 -6.57 -2.69
CA VAL A 143 -4.21 -6.01 -1.66
C VAL A 143 -4.84 -4.73 -1.14
N ILE A 144 -5.00 -4.62 0.18
CA ILE A 144 -5.69 -3.50 0.83
C ILE A 144 -4.79 -2.93 1.93
N GLY A 145 -4.66 -1.61 1.98
CA GLY A 145 -4.10 -0.87 3.12
C GLY A 145 -5.24 -0.10 3.78
N ALA A 146 -5.50 -0.34 5.06
CA ALA A 146 -6.62 0.28 5.76
C ALA A 146 -6.20 0.73 7.16
N GLU A 147 -6.58 1.95 7.52
CA GLU A 147 -6.36 2.48 8.86
C GLU A 147 -7.60 3.20 9.37
N SER A 148 -7.87 3.02 10.65
CA SER A 148 -8.84 3.78 11.42
C SER A 148 -8.24 4.20 12.76
N ASP A 149 -8.98 5.05 13.46
CA ASP A 149 -8.71 5.44 14.84
C ASP A 149 -9.12 4.37 15.87
N ASN A 150 -9.58 3.19 15.42
CA ASN A 150 -9.97 2.09 16.26
C ASN A 150 -8.77 1.20 16.64
N GLN A 151 -7.92 1.71 17.53
CA GLN A 151 -6.78 0.96 18.06
C GLN A 151 -7.23 -0.08 19.09
N LEU A 152 -6.73 -1.32 18.95
CA LEU A 152 -6.93 -2.38 19.96
C LEU A 152 -6.21 -2.07 21.28
N VAL A 153 -5.11 -1.32 21.22
CA VAL A 153 -4.28 -0.98 22.38
C VAL A 153 -3.89 0.50 22.30
N ASP A 154 -4.19 1.26 23.35
CA ASP A 154 -3.68 2.62 23.50
C ASP A 154 -2.20 2.57 23.93
N LEU A 155 -1.29 2.99 23.06
CA LEU A 155 0.14 3.04 23.38
C LEU A 155 0.47 4.27 24.25
N PRO A 156 1.27 4.13 25.33
CA PRO A 156 1.66 5.26 26.16
C PRO A 156 2.36 6.35 25.34
N GLY A 157 1.85 7.58 25.39
CA GLY A 157 2.42 8.72 24.64
C GLY A 157 1.89 8.89 23.22
N GLN A 158 1.06 7.97 22.71
CA GLN A 158 0.26 8.22 21.51
C GLN A 158 -1.06 8.87 21.93
N GLY A 159 -1.30 10.12 21.51
CA GLY A 159 -2.61 10.75 21.68
C GLY A 159 -3.68 10.03 20.86
N ALA A 160 -4.96 10.15 21.21
CA ALA A 160 -6.10 9.49 20.53
C ALA A 160 -6.32 9.90 19.04
N SER A 161 -5.35 10.56 18.39
CA SER A 161 -5.46 11.25 17.09
C SER A 161 -4.34 10.86 16.10
N VAL A 162 -3.55 9.80 16.35
CA VAL A 162 -2.42 9.45 15.47
C VAL A 162 -2.88 8.87 14.12
N HIS A 163 -4.06 8.24 14.09
CA HIS A 163 -4.56 7.53 12.91
C HIS A 163 -5.73 8.30 12.28
N GLY A 164 -5.67 8.48 10.97
CA GLY A 164 -6.76 8.95 10.15
C GLY A 164 -7.60 7.76 9.67
N ARG A 165 -8.74 8.06 9.06
CA ARG A 165 -9.71 7.06 8.60
C ARG A 165 -9.68 7.00 7.09
N ALA A 166 -9.03 6.00 6.53
CA ALA A 166 -9.08 5.75 5.10
C ALA A 166 -8.62 4.34 4.76
N ALA A 167 -8.99 3.89 3.57
CA ALA A 167 -8.38 2.72 2.97
C ALA A 167 -8.08 2.95 1.50
N ALA A 168 -7.10 2.20 1.01
CA ALA A 168 -6.84 2.01 -0.41
C ALA A 168 -6.66 0.54 -0.72
N ALA A 169 -7.09 0.14 -1.91
CA ALA A 169 -6.94 -1.21 -2.39
C ALA A 169 -6.48 -1.22 -3.85
N THR A 170 -5.82 -2.31 -4.23
CA THR A 170 -5.46 -2.59 -5.60
C THR A 170 -5.74 -4.05 -5.95
N MET A 171 -6.25 -4.27 -7.15
CA MET A 171 -6.32 -5.61 -7.73
C MET A 171 -5.01 -5.90 -8.47
N LEU A 172 -4.29 -6.93 -8.06
CA LEU A 172 -3.11 -7.42 -8.75
C LEU A 172 -3.48 -8.56 -9.68
N THR A 173 -2.95 -8.53 -10.89
CA THR A 173 -3.12 -9.59 -11.90
C THR A 173 -1.75 -9.96 -12.52
N PRO A 174 -1.66 -11.08 -13.25
CA PRO A 174 -0.44 -11.43 -13.97
C PRO A 174 0.09 -10.29 -14.84
N ALA A 175 1.42 -10.18 -14.93
CA ALA A 175 2.06 -9.15 -15.75
C ALA A 175 1.81 -9.39 -17.25
N GLY A 176 1.41 -8.33 -17.96
CA GLY A 176 1.24 -8.35 -19.41
C GLY A 176 2.39 -7.72 -20.21
N GLY A 177 3.41 -7.17 -19.54
CA GLY A 177 4.48 -6.42 -20.20
C GLY A 177 5.45 -5.71 -19.24
N ASP A 178 5.87 -4.50 -19.61
CA ASP A 178 6.81 -3.67 -18.84
C ASP A 178 6.12 -2.66 -17.89
N THR A 179 4.80 -2.76 -17.75
CA THR A 179 3.99 -1.90 -16.86
C THR A 179 3.43 -2.73 -15.70
N GLY A 180 3.31 -2.12 -14.52
CA GLY A 180 2.94 -2.76 -13.27
C GLY A 180 4.05 -2.62 -12.21
N ILE A 181 4.10 -3.59 -11.31
CA ILE A 181 5.13 -3.70 -10.28
C ILE A 181 6.39 -4.26 -10.93
N LEU A 182 7.47 -3.48 -10.95
CA LEU A 182 8.76 -3.90 -11.51
C LEU A 182 9.58 -4.68 -10.48
N SER A 183 9.55 -4.23 -9.24
CA SER A 183 10.22 -4.89 -8.13
C SER A 183 9.67 -4.41 -6.79
N THR A 184 9.84 -5.24 -5.78
CA THR A 184 9.59 -4.89 -4.39
C THR A 184 10.75 -5.37 -3.51
N VAL A 185 11.01 -4.62 -2.44
CA VAL A 185 11.95 -4.97 -1.38
C VAL A 185 11.30 -4.62 -0.05
N VAL A 186 11.28 -5.59 0.85
CA VAL A 186 10.82 -5.42 2.23
C VAL A 186 11.93 -5.97 3.12
N ALA A 187 12.33 -5.22 4.13
CA ALA A 187 13.32 -5.65 5.10
C ALA A 187 13.14 -4.94 6.45
N GLY A 188 13.91 -5.37 7.44
CA GLY A 188 13.94 -4.75 8.75
C GLY A 188 15.18 -5.12 9.51
N ALA A 189 15.45 -4.39 10.59
CA ALA A 189 16.64 -4.59 11.41
C ALA A 189 16.45 -5.63 12.53
N ALA A 190 15.21 -6.08 12.77
CA ALA A 190 14.85 -6.98 13.87
C ALA A 190 15.36 -6.50 15.25
N ARG A 191 15.25 -5.20 15.52
CA ARG A 191 15.68 -4.57 16.77
C ARG A 191 14.52 -3.89 17.47
N SER A 192 13.92 -4.56 18.44
CA SER A 192 12.77 -4.02 19.19
C SER A 192 13.16 -3.02 20.30
N ASP A 193 14.45 -2.82 20.55
CA ASP A 193 14.99 -2.04 21.67
C ASP A 193 15.50 -0.64 21.27
N VAL A 194 15.39 -0.27 20.00
CA VAL A 194 15.87 1.02 19.47
C VAL A 194 14.70 1.98 19.27
N ASN A 195 14.85 3.19 19.81
CA ASN A 195 13.88 4.29 19.68
C ASN A 195 14.60 5.60 19.33
N GLY A 196 13.85 6.59 18.84
CA GLY A 196 14.34 7.94 18.53
C GLY A 196 15.49 7.94 17.52
N ASP A 197 16.50 8.80 17.72
CA ASP A 197 17.62 8.97 16.78
C ASP A 197 18.33 7.66 16.37
N ALA A 198 18.34 6.65 17.24
CA ALA A 198 18.93 5.36 16.92
C ALA A 198 18.10 4.60 15.88
N GLN A 199 16.77 4.65 16.02
CA GLN A 199 15.83 4.12 15.04
C GLN A 199 15.93 4.90 13.72
N ASP A 200 15.96 6.24 13.77
CA ASP A 200 16.04 7.07 12.56
C ASP A 200 17.28 6.78 11.72
N ARG A 201 18.44 6.58 12.37
CA ARG A 201 19.68 6.19 11.66
C ARG A 201 19.57 4.81 11.00
N ILE A 202 18.90 3.87 11.65
CA ILE A 202 18.66 2.54 11.08
C ILE A 202 17.72 2.65 9.88
N LEU A 203 16.64 3.42 10.00
CA LEU A 203 15.68 3.64 8.92
C LEU A 203 16.32 4.34 7.71
N LEU A 204 17.09 5.41 7.92
CA LEU A 204 17.78 6.12 6.84
C LEU A 204 18.71 5.20 6.04
N ARG A 205 19.51 4.38 6.74
CA ARG A 205 20.39 3.42 6.08
C ARG A 205 19.61 2.31 5.40
N GLY A 206 18.62 1.75 6.09
CA GLY A 206 17.77 0.68 5.56
C GLY A 206 17.03 1.10 4.29
N LEU A 207 16.47 2.31 4.26
CA LEU A 207 15.84 2.88 3.07
C LEU A 207 16.82 3.05 1.91
N ALA A 208 18.05 3.51 2.16
CA ALA A 208 19.07 3.61 1.12
C ALA A 208 19.37 2.23 0.51
N ASP A 209 19.68 1.24 1.35
CA ASP A 209 19.97 -0.14 0.93
C ASP A 209 18.77 -0.78 0.21
N GLY A 210 17.57 -0.58 0.75
CA GLY A 210 16.31 -1.12 0.21
C GLY A 210 15.94 -0.52 -1.14
N VAL A 211 16.14 0.79 -1.33
CA VAL A 211 15.91 1.45 -2.62
C VAL A 211 16.96 1.02 -3.64
N GLU A 212 18.23 0.95 -3.28
CA GLU A 212 19.28 0.47 -4.17
C GLU A 212 18.97 -0.94 -4.68
N GLU A 213 18.60 -1.86 -3.78
CA GLU A 213 18.21 -3.22 -4.16
C GLU A 213 16.92 -3.25 -5.00
N CYS A 214 15.93 -2.42 -4.69
CA CYS A 214 14.68 -2.34 -5.44
C CYS A 214 14.95 -1.88 -6.88
N LEU A 215 15.72 -0.82 -7.07
CA LEU A 215 16.11 -0.31 -8.38
C LEU A 215 16.99 -1.31 -9.15
N ARG A 216 17.94 -1.97 -8.46
CA ARG A 216 18.77 -3.03 -9.03
C ARG A 216 17.92 -4.18 -9.59
N LYS A 217 16.93 -4.67 -8.83
CA LYS A 217 15.98 -5.71 -9.28
C LYS A 217 15.11 -5.25 -10.45
N ALA A 218 14.75 -3.97 -10.50
CA ALA A 218 13.98 -3.38 -11.60
C ALA A 218 14.84 -3.07 -12.84
N HIS A 219 16.17 -3.21 -12.75
CA HIS A 219 17.14 -2.78 -13.76
C HIS A 219 17.04 -1.28 -14.10
N LEU A 220 16.80 -0.45 -13.09
CA LEU A 220 16.69 1.01 -13.20
C LEU A 220 17.70 1.71 -12.30
N GLY A 221 17.95 2.99 -12.59
CA GLY A 221 18.61 3.93 -11.70
C GLY A 221 17.64 4.99 -11.18
N MET A 222 18.09 5.78 -10.20
CA MET A 222 17.27 6.88 -9.65
C MET A 222 16.89 7.94 -10.71
N ALA A 223 17.65 8.06 -11.80
CA ALA A 223 17.34 8.94 -12.93
C ALA A 223 16.10 8.50 -13.72
N ASP A 224 15.71 7.22 -13.64
CA ASP A 224 14.55 6.65 -14.36
C ASP A 224 13.23 6.78 -13.56
N ILE A 225 13.28 7.32 -12.33
CA ILE A 225 12.11 7.43 -11.45
C ILE A 225 11.45 8.80 -11.63
N ASP A 226 10.21 8.86 -12.08
CA ASP A 226 9.50 10.12 -12.30
C ASP A 226 9.03 10.75 -10.97
N LEU A 227 8.56 9.93 -10.03
CA LEU A 227 8.08 10.38 -8.73
C LEU A 227 8.46 9.40 -7.61
N VAL A 228 8.89 9.94 -6.47
CA VAL A 228 9.03 9.19 -5.22
C VAL A 228 7.87 9.57 -4.30
N ILE A 229 7.10 8.58 -3.85
CA ILE A 229 6.07 8.74 -2.82
C ILE A 229 6.69 8.23 -1.52
N GLY A 230 7.02 9.15 -0.62
CA GLY A 230 7.71 8.84 0.63
C GLY A 230 6.77 8.32 1.72
N GLU A 231 7.36 7.83 2.81
CA GLU A 231 6.66 7.57 4.06
C GLU A 231 6.07 8.87 4.61
N GLN A 232 4.77 8.88 4.88
CA GLN A 232 4.03 10.10 5.21
C GLN A 232 4.03 10.39 6.71
N SER A 233 4.27 9.37 7.53
CA SER A 233 4.36 9.49 9.00
C SER A 233 5.74 9.92 9.51
N ALA A 234 6.78 9.86 8.66
CA ALA A 234 8.16 10.20 9.00
C ALA A 234 8.79 11.18 7.99
N PRO A 235 8.24 12.42 7.86
CA PRO A 235 8.64 13.35 6.82
C PRO A 235 10.10 13.79 6.92
N GLU A 236 10.66 13.92 8.13
CA GLU A 236 12.06 14.28 8.35
C GLU A 236 13.02 13.22 7.82
N ILE A 237 12.69 11.94 8.02
CA ILE A 237 13.46 10.81 7.49
C ILE A 237 13.42 10.84 5.95
N MET A 238 12.24 11.04 5.36
CA MET A 238 12.10 11.11 3.90
C MET A 238 12.85 12.29 3.30
N GLN A 239 12.82 13.47 3.93
CA GLN A 239 13.55 14.64 3.47
C GLN A 239 15.07 14.43 3.55
N ALA A 240 15.56 13.86 4.66
CA ALA A 240 16.98 13.54 4.83
C ALA A 240 17.45 12.49 3.82
N TRP A 241 16.68 11.40 3.64
CA TRP A 241 16.95 10.38 2.63
C TRP A 241 16.93 10.98 1.21
N GLY A 242 15.90 11.76 0.86
CA GLY A 242 15.75 12.35 -0.47
C GLY A 242 16.91 13.28 -0.82
N LYS A 243 17.38 14.09 0.14
CA LYS A 243 18.58 14.92 -0.02
C LYS A 243 19.83 14.07 -0.26
N ALA A 244 20.03 13.00 0.51
CA ALA A 244 21.18 12.11 0.36
C ALA A 244 21.15 11.34 -0.98
N ALA A 245 19.96 10.96 -1.45
CA ALA A 245 19.74 10.25 -2.71
C ALA A 245 19.73 11.19 -3.95
N GLY A 246 19.87 12.50 -3.76
CA GLY A 246 19.83 13.48 -4.86
C GLY A 246 18.45 13.63 -5.52
N VAL A 247 17.37 13.27 -4.82
CA VAL A 247 16.00 13.42 -5.29
C VAL A 247 15.59 14.89 -5.16
N SER A 248 15.15 15.50 -6.26
CA SER A 248 14.69 16.89 -6.21
C SER A 248 13.39 17.01 -5.39
N PRO A 249 13.16 18.13 -4.67
CA PRO A 249 11.95 18.31 -3.89
C PRO A 249 10.65 18.14 -4.70
N ASN A 250 10.64 18.52 -5.97
CA ASN A 250 9.46 18.36 -6.83
C ASN A 250 9.16 16.90 -7.21
N ARG A 251 10.16 16.02 -7.13
CA ARG A 251 10.06 14.58 -7.36
C ARG A 251 9.80 13.79 -6.07
N LEU A 252 9.93 14.40 -4.89
CA LEU A 252 9.63 13.76 -3.61
C LEU A 252 8.27 14.23 -3.08
N LEU A 253 7.30 13.33 -3.06
CA LEU A 253 5.99 13.56 -2.47
C LEU A 253 5.97 13.12 -1.01
N VAL A 254 5.96 14.10 -0.12
CA VAL A 254 5.77 13.94 1.33
C VAL A 254 4.86 15.09 1.78
N GLN A 255 3.64 14.76 2.19
CA GLN A 255 2.56 15.67 2.57
C GLN A 255 1.89 15.14 3.85
N PRO A 256 2.58 15.20 5.01
CA PRO A 256 2.10 14.65 6.27
C PRO A 256 0.73 15.23 6.69
N GLU A 257 0.45 16.49 6.35
CA GLU A 257 -0.83 17.15 6.57
C GLU A 257 -2.00 16.48 5.85
N ARG A 258 -1.74 15.79 4.74
CA ARG A 258 -2.76 15.14 3.92
C ARG A 258 -2.82 13.63 4.15
N TYR A 259 -1.66 13.00 4.38
CA TYR A 259 -1.56 11.54 4.38
C TYR A 259 -0.90 10.97 5.64
N GLY A 260 -0.29 11.79 6.50
CA GLY A 260 0.56 11.31 7.60
C GLY A 260 -0.16 10.41 8.58
N ALA A 261 -1.43 10.72 8.88
CA ALA A 261 -2.25 9.91 9.77
C ALA A 261 -2.75 8.60 9.11
N LEU A 262 -2.61 8.42 7.80
CA LEU A 262 -3.21 7.28 7.08
C LEU A 262 -2.33 6.01 7.09
N LEU A 263 -1.15 6.04 7.72
CA LEU A 263 -0.17 4.97 7.84
C LEU A 263 -0.16 3.98 6.65
N ALA A 264 -0.61 2.73 6.85
CA ALA A 264 -0.57 1.70 5.83
C ALA A 264 -1.39 2.06 4.57
N ALA A 265 -2.44 2.86 4.67
CA ALA A 265 -3.22 3.27 3.51
C ALA A 265 -2.52 4.36 2.66
N ALA A 266 -1.60 5.13 3.27
CA ALA A 266 -1.06 6.36 2.69
C ALA A 266 -0.40 6.20 1.29
N PRO A 267 0.45 5.20 1.01
CA PRO A 267 1.17 5.13 -0.27
C PRO A 267 0.25 4.95 -1.48
N LEU A 268 -0.75 4.05 -1.39
CA LEU A 268 -1.68 3.83 -2.49
C LEU A 268 -2.67 4.99 -2.65
N ILE A 269 -3.07 5.63 -1.54
CA ILE A 269 -3.89 6.85 -1.59
C ILE A 269 -3.13 7.97 -2.30
N ALA A 270 -1.87 8.21 -1.94
CA ALA A 270 -1.03 9.21 -2.59
C ALA A 270 -0.76 8.87 -4.07
N LEU A 271 -0.55 7.59 -4.40
CA LEU A 271 -0.43 7.15 -5.80
C LEU A 271 -1.70 7.45 -6.59
N HIS A 272 -2.87 7.09 -6.05
CA HIS A 272 -4.16 7.38 -6.67
C HIS A 272 -4.33 8.88 -6.92
N ASP A 273 -4.08 9.71 -5.91
CA ASP A 273 -4.28 11.16 -6.00
C ASP A 273 -3.32 11.82 -7.00
N THR A 274 -2.06 11.36 -7.07
CA THR A 274 -1.08 11.88 -8.04
C THR A 274 -1.43 11.52 -9.47
N LEU A 275 -1.99 10.33 -9.70
CA LEU A 275 -2.50 9.90 -11.00
C LEU A 275 -3.73 10.73 -11.41
N ARG A 276 -4.69 10.94 -10.49
CA ARG A 276 -5.87 11.79 -10.76
C ARG A 276 -5.50 13.26 -11.02
N ALA A 277 -4.49 13.76 -10.34
CA ALA A 277 -4.00 15.13 -10.52
C ALA A 277 -3.13 15.31 -11.79
N GLY A 278 -2.84 14.24 -12.55
CA GLY A 278 -1.96 14.31 -13.72
C GLY A 278 -0.50 14.62 -13.38
N ARG A 279 -0.05 14.28 -12.17
CA ARG A 279 1.38 14.33 -11.82
C ARG A 279 2.13 13.07 -12.24
N LEU A 280 1.43 11.95 -12.32
CA LEU A 280 1.89 10.68 -12.89
C LEU A 280 0.96 10.26 -14.02
N HIS A 281 1.51 9.64 -15.05
CA HIS A 281 0.77 9.18 -16.24
C HIS A 281 1.21 7.78 -16.65
N SER A 282 0.49 7.16 -17.57
CA SER A 282 0.88 5.85 -18.11
C SER A 282 2.29 5.90 -18.69
N GLY A 283 3.10 4.88 -18.38
CA GLY A 283 4.52 4.79 -18.74
C GLY A 283 5.49 5.43 -17.74
N MET A 284 5.03 6.33 -16.86
CA MET A 284 5.88 6.90 -15.80
C MET A 284 6.14 5.89 -14.69
N THR A 285 7.29 6.02 -14.04
CA THR A 285 7.76 5.13 -12.97
C THR A 285 7.73 5.84 -11.63
N ALA A 286 7.01 5.27 -10.67
CA ALA A 286 6.94 5.73 -9.29
C ALA A 286 7.73 4.79 -8.37
N LEU A 287 8.38 5.37 -7.36
CA LEU A 287 8.97 4.64 -6.24
C LEU A 287 8.14 4.91 -4.99
N LEU A 288 7.49 3.88 -4.45
CA LEU A 288 6.73 3.97 -3.21
C LEU A 288 7.63 3.52 -2.05
N LEU A 289 7.70 4.32 -0.99
CA LEU A 289 8.51 4.04 0.19
C LEU A 289 7.62 4.01 1.44
N GLN A 290 7.88 3.05 2.31
CA GLN A 290 7.36 3.03 3.67
C GLN A 290 8.47 2.71 4.65
N CYS A 291 8.39 3.25 5.85
CA CYS A 291 9.28 2.89 6.94
C CYS A 291 8.64 3.18 8.30
N GLY A 292 9.09 2.46 9.32
CA GLY A 292 8.60 2.73 10.66
C GLY A 292 9.06 1.71 11.67
N SER A 293 8.16 1.35 12.58
CA SER A 293 8.43 0.54 13.76
C SER A 293 8.87 -0.89 13.40
N GLY A 294 9.79 -1.44 14.20
CA GLY A 294 10.45 -2.73 13.93
C GLY A 294 11.97 -2.72 14.19
N PRO A 295 12.72 -1.70 13.72
CA PRO A 295 12.46 -0.84 12.58
C PRO A 295 12.39 -1.63 11.26
N ALA A 296 11.45 -1.27 10.39
CA ALA A 296 11.24 -1.89 9.09
C ALA A 296 11.14 -0.85 7.98
N TRP A 297 11.44 -1.26 6.75
CA TRP A 297 11.32 -0.44 5.55
C TRP A 297 10.89 -1.28 4.35
N ALA A 298 10.20 -0.63 3.42
CA ALA A 298 9.75 -1.23 2.19
C ALA A 298 9.86 -0.25 1.02
N ALA A 299 10.21 -0.77 -0.15
CA ALA A 299 10.27 -0.05 -1.41
C ALA A 299 9.56 -0.85 -2.50
N ALA A 300 8.74 -0.18 -3.30
CA ALA A 300 8.12 -0.74 -4.49
C ALA A 300 8.35 0.17 -5.69
N CYS A 301 8.92 -0.40 -6.76
CA CYS A 301 9.12 0.29 -8.03
C CYS A 301 7.97 -0.08 -8.96
N VAL A 302 7.17 0.90 -9.36
CA VAL A 302 5.93 0.71 -10.12
C VAL A 302 5.97 1.55 -11.37
N ARG A 303 5.82 0.93 -12.55
CA ARG A 303 5.55 1.64 -13.79
C ARG A 303 4.05 1.67 -14.04
N TRP A 304 3.44 2.84 -14.12
CA TRP A 304 2.00 2.92 -14.26
C TRP A 304 1.52 2.45 -15.63
N GLY A 305 0.59 1.49 -15.66
CA GLY A 305 0.04 0.91 -16.90
C GLY A 305 -1.25 1.57 -17.39
N GLY A 306 -1.84 2.50 -16.64
CA GLY A 306 -3.12 3.11 -16.98
C GLY A 306 -4.35 2.35 -16.44
N GLY A 307 -4.24 1.67 -15.31
CA GLY A 307 -5.38 1.03 -14.63
C GLY A 307 -6.47 2.03 -14.23
N GLY A 308 -7.68 1.54 -13.93
CA GLY A 308 -8.76 2.40 -13.46
C GLY A 308 -8.47 3.02 -12.09
N LEU A 309 -9.11 4.15 -11.80
CA LEU A 309 -9.04 4.86 -10.53
C LEU A 309 -10.47 5.17 -10.07
N VAL A 310 -10.86 4.68 -8.89
CA VAL A 310 -12.20 4.88 -8.33
C VAL A 310 -12.08 5.30 -6.86
N GLU A 311 -12.92 6.25 -6.47
CA GLU A 311 -13.12 6.65 -5.08
C GLU A 311 -14.57 6.34 -4.70
N TRP A 312 -14.74 5.60 -3.60
CA TRP A 312 -16.03 5.15 -3.08
C TRP A 312 -16.70 6.23 -2.24
#